data_AF-A0A524NEH5-F1
#
_entry.id   AF-A0A524NEH5-F1
#
_cell.length_a   1.000
_cell.length_b   1.000
_cell.length_c   1.000
_cell.angle_alpha   90.00
_cell.angle_beta   90.00
_cell.angle_gamma   90.00
#
_symmetry.space_group_name_H-M   'P 1'
#
loop_
_entity.id
_entity.type
_entity.pdbx_description
1 polymer ?
#
loop_
_entity_poly.entity_id
_entity_poly.type
_entity_poly.pdbx_seq_one_letter_code
_entity_poly.pdbx_strand_id
1 'polypeptide(L)'
;MSDTTECRDDGEEGAAERSPATHSQDESETGAEVAVDSEDETPTEGACADDETAQAEPEPGLWPVERLGPVLEALLFAAGDAIQVRRICQIIDGTTRPEVAQALELQGDCENRGFRLVEVAGGWQFRTAPEHHETVRKLFKEKPQRLTRAQM
;
A
#
# COMPACT_ATOMS: atom_id res chain seq x y z
N MET A 1 35.61 -1.69 -59.68
CA MET A 1 35.17 -0.27 -59.68
C MET A 1 33.78 -0.27 -60.27
N SER A 2 32.80 -0.43 -59.37
CA SER A 2 31.38 -0.52 -59.71
C SER A 2 30.72 0.79 -59.32
N ASP A 3 29.83 1.19 -60.20
CA ASP A 3 29.03 2.41 -60.27
C ASP A 3 27.97 2.52 -59.15
N THR A 4 27.40 3.72 -59.03
CA THR A 4 26.03 4.04 -58.56
C THR A 4 25.91 4.70 -57.19
N THR A 5 25.94 6.04 -57.26
CA THR A 5 24.86 6.97 -56.86
C THR A 5 24.31 6.93 -55.44
N GLU A 6 24.76 7.93 -54.70
CA GLU A 6 24.10 8.65 -53.61
C GLU A 6 22.64 9.00 -53.97
N CYS A 7 21.67 8.44 -53.23
CA CYS A 7 20.29 8.89 -53.25
C CYS A 7 20.05 9.94 -52.17
N ARG A 8 19.30 10.96 -52.58
CA ARG A 8 19.00 12.25 -51.97
C ARG A 8 17.52 12.27 -51.54
N ASP A 9 17.16 13.23 -50.67
CA ASP A 9 15.79 13.62 -50.24
C ASP A 9 15.07 12.59 -49.35
N ASP A 10 14.31 12.92 -48.29
CA ASP A 10 13.36 14.02 -48.07
C ASP A 10 13.65 14.72 -46.71
N GLY A 11 13.44 16.02 -46.49
CA GLY A 11 12.23 16.78 -46.78
C GLY A 11 11.65 17.24 -45.44
N GLU A 12 12.07 18.45 -45.03
CA GLU A 12 11.59 19.21 -43.87
C GLU A 12 10.10 19.61 -44.06
N GLU A 13 9.45 20.05 -42.97
CA GLU A 13 8.19 20.82 -42.89
C GLU A 13 7.02 20.14 -42.15
N GLY A 14 6.65 20.73 -41.01
CA GLY A 14 5.51 20.34 -40.19
C GLY A 14 5.26 21.30 -39.04
N ALA A 15 5.18 22.60 -39.34
CA ALA A 15 4.70 23.63 -38.42
C ALA A 15 3.18 23.51 -38.23
N ALA A 16 2.70 23.49 -36.99
CA ALA A 16 1.35 23.93 -36.65
C ALA A 16 1.28 24.27 -35.15
N GLU A 17 1.55 25.54 -34.87
CA GLU A 17 1.16 26.21 -33.64
C GLU A 17 -0.36 26.15 -33.44
N ARG A 18 -0.80 25.89 -32.21
CA ARG A 18 -2.14 26.29 -31.76
C ARG A 18 -2.05 26.95 -30.40
N SER A 19 -2.03 28.29 -30.47
CA SER A 19 -2.16 29.24 -29.37
C SER A 19 -3.45 29.07 -28.55
N PRO A 20 -3.44 29.57 -27.30
CA PRO A 20 -4.59 29.56 -26.40
C PRO A 20 -5.46 30.82 -26.58
N ALA A 21 -6.78 30.63 -26.50
CA ALA A 21 -7.82 31.63 -26.30
C ALA A 21 -8.99 30.88 -25.64
N THR A 22 -9.73 31.35 -24.64
CA THR A 22 -10.08 32.73 -24.30
C THR A 22 -10.56 32.77 -22.85
N HIS A 23 -10.27 33.90 -22.23
CA HIS A 23 -10.77 34.36 -20.94
C HIS A 23 -12.27 34.69 -21.05
N SER A 24 -13.11 34.12 -20.20
CA SER A 24 -14.47 34.62 -19.97
C SER A 24 -14.67 34.72 -18.47
N GLN A 25 -14.68 35.96 -17.98
CA GLN A 25 -15.20 36.35 -16.69
C GLN A 25 -16.73 36.41 -16.80
N ASP A 26 -17.44 36.00 -15.75
CA ASP A 26 -18.60 36.76 -15.28
C ASP A 26 -18.80 36.52 -13.79
N GLU A 27 -19.05 37.63 -13.11
CA GLU A 27 -19.12 37.79 -11.67
C GLU A 27 -20.57 37.64 -11.24
N SER A 28 -20.85 37.05 -10.07
CA SER A 28 -21.85 37.64 -9.15
C SER A 28 -21.93 36.93 -7.80
N GLU A 29 -21.97 37.78 -6.80
CA GLU A 29 -22.09 37.58 -5.37
C GLU A 29 -23.41 36.92 -4.95
N THR A 30 -23.38 36.23 -3.80
CA THR A 30 -24.33 36.31 -2.66
C THR A 30 -23.92 35.19 -1.69
N GLY A 31 -23.46 35.46 -0.47
CA GLY A 31 -24.21 36.14 0.56
C GLY A 31 -25.03 35.12 1.35
N ALA A 32 -24.40 34.37 2.26
CA ALA A 32 -25.08 33.66 3.34
C ALA A 32 -24.10 33.36 4.47
N GLU A 33 -24.00 34.34 5.36
CA GLU A 33 -23.64 34.17 6.76
C GLU A 33 -24.48 33.06 7.43
N VAL A 34 -23.82 32.12 8.10
CA VAL A 34 -24.44 31.38 9.21
C VAL A 34 -23.44 31.35 10.35
N ALA A 35 -23.71 32.20 11.34
CA ALA A 35 -23.17 32.08 12.67
C ALA A 35 -23.68 30.79 13.31
N VAL A 36 -22.79 29.99 13.90
CA VAL A 36 -23.15 29.21 15.08
C VAL A 36 -22.01 29.27 16.08
N ASP A 37 -22.24 30.14 17.04
CA ASP A 37 -21.70 30.17 18.38
C ASP A 37 -21.89 28.81 19.05
N SER A 38 -20.83 28.23 19.61
CA SER A 38 -20.86 27.51 20.89
C SER A 38 -19.47 27.01 21.23
N GLU A 39 -18.89 27.71 22.18
CA GLU A 39 -17.86 27.20 23.07
C GLU A 39 -18.51 26.06 23.89
N ASP A 40 -18.02 24.83 23.77
CA ASP A 40 -18.24 23.82 24.81
C ASP A 40 -16.94 23.04 24.99
N GLU A 41 -16.18 23.48 26.00
CA GLU A 41 -15.30 22.58 26.72
C GLU A 41 -16.14 21.47 27.34
N THR A 42 -15.84 20.21 27.01
CA THR A 42 -15.76 19.18 28.03
C THR A 42 -14.67 18.14 27.67
N PRO A 43 -13.62 18.02 28.50
CA PRO A 43 -12.80 16.83 28.51
C PRO A 43 -13.57 15.74 29.26
N THR A 44 -13.79 14.58 28.62
CA THR A 44 -14.19 13.37 29.35
C THR A 44 -13.14 12.30 29.19
N GLU A 45 -12.42 12.08 30.29
CA GLU A 45 -11.80 10.82 30.63
C GLU A 45 -12.78 9.65 30.42
N GLY A 46 -12.22 8.48 30.17
CA GLY A 46 -12.85 7.22 30.57
C GLY A 46 -13.99 6.73 29.68
N ALA A 47 -13.62 6.02 28.63
CA ALA A 47 -14.39 4.83 28.27
C ALA A 47 -13.39 3.71 27.97
N CYS A 48 -12.94 3.06 29.05
CA CYS A 48 -12.86 1.62 29.04
C CYS A 48 -14.23 1.11 28.58
N ALA A 49 -14.39 0.92 27.27
CA ALA A 49 -15.46 0.08 26.78
C ALA A 49 -15.10 -1.32 27.26
N ASP A 50 -15.72 -1.72 28.37
CA ASP A 50 -15.91 -3.11 28.74
C ASP A 50 -16.58 -3.84 27.57
N ASP A 51 -15.79 -4.21 26.55
CA ASP A 51 -16.18 -5.29 25.67
C ASP A 51 -15.83 -6.58 26.42
N GLU A 52 -16.75 -6.96 27.31
CA GLU A 52 -16.88 -8.31 27.81
C GLU A 52 -17.21 -9.21 26.62
N THR A 53 -16.22 -9.46 25.76
CA THR A 53 -16.29 -10.53 24.78
C THR A 53 -16.18 -11.81 25.58
N ALA A 54 -17.33 -12.35 25.94
CA ALA A 54 -17.50 -13.73 26.34
C ALA A 54 -16.60 -14.59 25.46
N GLN A 55 -15.56 -15.14 26.08
CA GLN A 55 -14.62 -16.06 25.45
C GLN A 55 -15.40 -17.35 25.15
N ALA A 56 -16.17 -17.33 24.08
CA ALA A 56 -16.61 -18.54 23.41
C ALA A 56 -15.35 -19.12 22.76
N GLU A 57 -14.79 -20.16 23.38
CA GLU A 57 -13.71 -20.92 22.78
C GLU A 57 -14.19 -21.32 21.38
N PRO A 58 -13.53 -20.87 20.30
CA PRO A 58 -14.01 -21.13 18.97
C PRO A 58 -13.95 -22.64 18.76
N GLU A 59 -15.12 -23.25 18.55
CA GLU A 59 -15.22 -24.63 18.08
C GLU A 59 -14.25 -24.80 16.90
N PRO A 60 -13.33 -25.77 16.94
CA PRO A 60 -12.24 -25.87 15.98
C PRO A 60 -12.80 -26.00 14.56
N GLY A 61 -12.34 -25.11 13.66
CA GLY A 61 -12.69 -25.11 12.24
C GLY A 61 -13.80 -24.15 11.81
N LEU A 62 -14.16 -23.16 12.64
CA LEU A 62 -14.96 -22.00 12.24
C LEU A 62 -14.31 -20.70 12.70
N TRP A 63 -13.22 -20.29 12.05
CA TRP A 63 -12.73 -18.92 12.21
C TRP A 63 -13.46 -18.01 11.22
N PRO A 64 -14.25 -17.02 11.68
CA PRO A 64 -14.82 -16.02 10.78
C PRO A 64 -13.68 -15.31 10.05
N VAL A 65 -13.83 -15.11 8.74
CA VAL A 65 -12.78 -14.52 7.90
C VAL A 65 -12.42 -13.11 8.36
N GLU A 66 -13.42 -12.40 8.91
CA GLU A 66 -13.30 -11.07 9.50
C GLU A 66 -12.41 -11.06 10.75
N ARG A 67 -12.34 -12.17 11.50
CA ARG A 67 -11.46 -12.32 12.66
C ARG A 67 -10.08 -12.87 12.26
N LEU A 68 -10.04 -13.70 11.22
CA LEU A 68 -8.79 -14.33 10.78
C LEU A 68 -7.87 -13.33 10.06
N GLY A 69 -8.43 -12.42 9.25
CA GLY A 69 -7.67 -11.41 8.50
C GLY A 69 -6.72 -10.57 9.37
N PRO A 70 -7.22 -9.86 10.41
CA PRO A 70 -6.37 -9.03 11.28
C PRO A 70 -5.29 -9.83 12.01
N VAL A 71 -5.59 -11.07 12.42
CA VAL A 71 -4.60 -11.95 13.08
C VAL A 71 -3.50 -12.35 12.11
N LEU A 72 -3.85 -12.74 10.88
CA LEU A 72 -2.90 -13.06 9.83
C LEU A 72 -2.04 -11.86 9.46
N GLU A 73 -2.64 -10.68 9.34
CA GLU A 73 -1.95 -9.41 9.07
C GLU A 73 -0.90 -9.13 10.16
N ALA A 74 -1.28 -9.21 11.43
CA ALA A 74 -0.36 -9.02 12.55
C ALA A 74 0.80 -10.03 12.53
N LEU A 75 0.50 -11.31 12.25
CA LEU A 75 1.48 -12.40 12.19
C LEU A 75 2.51 -12.19 11.08
N LEU A 76 2.04 -11.88 9.87
CA LEU A 76 2.89 -11.68 8.70
C LEU A 76 3.71 -10.38 8.81
N PHE A 77 3.12 -9.34 9.40
CA PHE A 77 3.84 -8.09 9.69
C PHE A 77 4.98 -8.32 10.70
N ALA A 78 4.70 -9.04 11.79
CA ALA A 78 5.70 -9.33 12.81
C ALA A 78 6.82 -10.27 12.33
N ALA A 79 6.50 -11.22 11.44
CA ALA A 79 7.48 -12.20 10.97
C ALA A 79 8.55 -11.60 10.06
N GLY A 80 8.22 -10.60 9.24
CA GLY A 80 9.15 -9.99 8.27
C GLY A 80 9.55 -10.88 7.08
N ASP A 81 9.43 -12.21 7.22
CA ASP A 81 9.76 -13.24 6.23
C ASP A 81 8.53 -14.08 5.82
N ALA A 82 8.69 -14.92 4.80
CA ALA A 82 7.62 -15.78 4.30
C ALA A 82 7.24 -16.91 5.28
N ILE A 83 5.94 -16.99 5.60
CA ILE A 83 5.37 -18.03 6.48
C ILE A 83 4.53 -19.00 5.66
N GLN A 84 4.78 -20.30 5.83
CA GLN A 84 3.95 -21.34 5.20
C GLN A 84 2.58 -21.45 5.87
N VAL A 85 1.54 -21.73 5.09
CA VAL A 85 0.16 -21.94 5.60
C VAL A 85 0.13 -23.00 6.70
N ARG A 86 0.90 -24.09 6.55
CA ARG A 86 1.01 -25.14 7.58
C ARG A 86 1.50 -24.59 8.92
N ARG A 87 2.45 -23.66 8.90
CA ARG A 87 3.00 -23.04 10.12
C ARG A 87 1.98 -22.09 10.74
N ILE A 88 1.23 -21.35 9.93
CA ILE A 88 0.15 -20.49 10.40
C ILE A 88 -0.92 -21.32 11.14
N CYS A 89 -1.36 -22.44 10.57
CA CYS A 89 -2.32 -23.34 11.23
C CYS A 89 -1.80 -23.97 12.54
N GLN A 90 -0.48 -24.01 12.76
CA GLN A 90 0.10 -24.47 14.03
C GLN A 90 0.15 -23.36 15.10
N ILE A 91 0.09 -22.10 14.69
CA ILE A 91 0.15 -20.94 15.58
C ILE A 91 -1.27 -20.53 15.96
N ILE A 92 -2.20 -20.59 15.01
CA ILE A 92 -3.60 -20.25 15.21
C ILE A 92 -4.39 -21.54 15.41
N ASP A 93 -4.55 -21.95 16.67
CA ASP A 93 -5.28 -23.16 17.03
C ASP A 93 -6.72 -23.14 16.49
N GLY A 94 -7.20 -24.29 16.04
CA GLY A 94 -8.55 -24.43 15.50
C GLY A 94 -8.75 -23.84 14.10
N THR A 95 -7.71 -23.39 13.40
CA THR A 95 -7.81 -23.03 11.98
C THR A 95 -7.53 -24.22 11.07
N THR A 96 -8.19 -24.24 9.91
CA THR A 96 -7.93 -25.20 8.85
C THR A 96 -7.14 -24.57 7.71
N ARG A 97 -6.40 -25.40 6.98
CA ARG A 97 -5.63 -24.98 5.81
C ARG A 97 -6.46 -24.22 4.75
N PRO A 98 -7.70 -24.64 4.37
CA PRO A 98 -8.50 -23.89 3.41
C PRO A 98 -8.98 -22.52 3.94
N GLU A 99 -9.33 -22.41 5.23
CA GLU A 99 -9.72 -21.12 5.83
C GLU A 99 -8.57 -20.12 5.77
N VAL A 100 -7.37 -20.54 6.17
CA VAL A 100 -6.18 -19.68 6.14
C VAL A 100 -5.83 -19.29 4.71
N ALA A 101 -5.88 -20.24 3.76
CA ALA A 101 -5.60 -19.93 2.36
C ALA A 101 -6.59 -18.90 1.78
N GLN A 102 -7.88 -19.10 2.03
CA GLN A 102 -8.92 -18.17 1.57
C GLN A 102 -8.77 -16.78 2.19
N ALA A 103 -8.47 -16.69 3.49
CA ALA A 103 -8.27 -15.40 4.16
C ALA A 103 -7.03 -14.66 3.63
N LEU A 104 -5.96 -15.38 3.30
CA LEU A 104 -4.76 -14.79 2.68
C LEU A 104 -5.04 -14.26 1.28
N GLU A 105 -5.81 -15.00 0.47
CA GLU A 105 -6.20 -14.55 -0.87
C GLU A 105 -7.03 -13.25 -0.82
N LEU A 106 -8.01 -13.17 0.09
CA LEU A 106 -8.85 -11.99 0.27
C LEU A 106 -8.05 -10.75 0.73
N GLN A 107 -6.98 -10.94 1.50
CA GLN A 107 -6.09 -9.85 1.91
C GLN A 107 -5.13 -9.39 0.79
N GLY A 108 -4.94 -10.21 -0.25
CA GLY A 108 -4.09 -9.86 -1.40
C GLY A 108 -4.69 -8.77 -2.29
N ASP A 109 -6.02 -8.68 -2.37
CA ASP A 109 -6.76 -7.78 -3.26
C ASP A 109 -6.95 -6.38 -2.67
N CYS A 110 -5.83 -5.69 -2.45
CA CYS A 110 -5.85 -4.33 -1.91
C CYS A 110 -5.17 -3.35 -2.88
N GLU A 111 -5.96 -2.80 -3.80
CA GLU A 111 -5.54 -1.69 -4.66
C GLU A 111 -5.20 -0.45 -3.80
N ASN A 112 -4.22 0.35 -4.25
CA ASN A 112 -3.77 1.60 -3.60
C ASN A 112 -3.10 1.47 -2.21
N ARG A 113 -2.65 0.28 -1.78
CA ARG A 113 -1.80 0.14 -0.57
C ARG A 113 -0.30 0.20 -0.89
N GLY A 114 0.48 0.68 0.08
CA GLY A 114 1.95 0.77 -0.03
C GLY A 114 2.69 -0.57 0.09
N PHE A 115 2.00 -1.62 0.52
CA PHE A 115 2.50 -2.99 0.61
C PHE A 115 1.45 -3.97 0.09
N ARG A 116 1.92 -5.17 -0.27
CA ARG A 116 1.09 -6.25 -0.82
C ARG A 116 1.48 -7.57 -0.19
N LEU A 117 0.52 -8.44 -0.06
CA LEU A 117 0.72 -9.83 0.35
C LEU A 117 1.07 -10.66 -0.88
N VAL A 118 2.19 -11.39 -0.84
CA VAL A 118 2.67 -12.20 -1.97
C VAL A 118 3.06 -13.61 -1.53
N GLU A 119 2.81 -14.58 -2.40
CA GLU A 119 3.30 -15.95 -2.22
C GLU A 119 4.73 -16.09 -2.76
N VAL A 120 5.65 -16.59 -1.94
CA VAL A 120 7.05 -16.82 -2.27
C VAL A 120 7.46 -18.19 -1.73
N ALA A 121 7.96 -19.07 -2.61
CA ALA A 121 8.42 -20.41 -2.25
C ALA A 121 7.40 -21.25 -1.43
N GLY A 122 6.09 -21.07 -1.68
CA GLY A 122 5.01 -21.76 -0.96
C GLY A 122 4.69 -21.21 0.43
N GLY A 123 5.19 -20.02 0.76
CA GLY A 123 4.81 -19.24 1.93
C GLY A 123 4.34 -17.85 1.55
N TRP A 124 3.77 -17.12 2.52
CA TRP A 124 3.20 -15.80 2.32
C TRP A 124 4.01 -14.75 3.09
N GLN A 125 4.26 -13.60 2.49
CA GLN A 125 4.89 -12.46 3.16
C GLN A 125 4.37 -11.12 2.64
N PHE A 126 4.51 -10.08 3.46
CA PHE A 126 4.39 -8.72 2.97
C PHE A 126 5.62 -8.29 2.19
N ARG A 127 5.38 -7.54 1.10
CA ARG A 127 6.39 -6.81 0.34
C ARG A 127 5.89 -5.42 -0.02
N THR A 128 6.80 -4.49 -0.25
CA THR A 128 6.45 -3.16 -0.72
C THR A 128 5.82 -3.23 -2.11
N ALA A 129 4.84 -2.37 -2.37
CA ALA A 129 4.22 -2.25 -3.67
C ALA A 129 5.28 -1.87 -4.74
N PRO A 130 5.26 -2.50 -5.94
CA PRO A 130 6.27 -2.28 -6.97
C PRO A 130 6.31 -0.83 -7.46
N GLU A 131 5.21 -0.09 -7.39
CA GLU A 131 5.10 1.33 -7.75
C GLU A 131 5.98 2.22 -6.87
N HIS A 132 6.30 1.76 -5.65
CA HIS A 132 7.14 2.49 -4.71
C HIS A 132 8.61 2.02 -4.72
N HIS A 133 8.98 1.10 -5.61
CA HIS A 133 10.31 0.47 -5.64
C HIS A 133 11.47 1.48 -5.64
N GLU A 134 11.40 2.52 -6.47
CA GLU A 134 12.45 3.55 -6.55
C GLU A 134 12.61 4.32 -5.23
N THR A 135 11.52 4.62 -4.53
CA THR A 135 11.55 5.30 -3.24
C THR A 135 12.12 4.38 -2.15
N VAL A 136 11.65 3.13 -2.10
CA VAL A 136 12.14 2.11 -1.16
C VAL A 136 13.63 1.85 -1.37
N ARG A 137 14.10 1.79 -2.62
CA ARG A 137 15.53 1.58 -2.94
C ARG A 137 16.43 2.69 -2.40
N LYS A 138 15.96 3.94 -2.34
CA LYS A 138 16.72 5.06 -1.76
C LYS A 138 16.95 4.90 -0.27
N LEU A 139 16.05 4.23 0.47
CA LEU A 139 16.22 3.94 1.90
C LEU A 139 17.41 3.01 2.14
N PHE A 140 17.58 1.99 1.27
CA PHE A 140 18.64 0.99 1.40
C PHE A 140 19.94 1.35 0.67
N LYS A 141 19.99 2.48 -0.07
CA LYS A 141 21.24 3.02 -0.57
C LYS A 141 22.05 3.53 0.63
N GLU A 142 22.98 2.71 1.11
CA GLU A 142 23.97 3.11 2.11
C GLU A 142 24.62 4.42 1.68
N LYS A 143 24.61 5.43 2.57
CA LYS A 143 25.59 6.51 2.46
C LYS A 143 26.96 5.86 2.59
N PRO A 144 27.91 6.07 1.66
CA PRO A 144 29.26 5.55 1.84
C PRO A 144 29.77 5.98 3.21
N GLN A 145 30.15 5.01 4.05
CA GLN A 145 30.84 5.27 5.30
C GLN A 145 32.03 6.16 4.95
N ARG A 146 31.98 7.43 5.36
CA ARG A 146 33.12 8.32 5.23
C ARG A 146 34.18 7.76 6.17
N LEU A 147 35.05 6.91 5.64
CA LEU A 147 36.29 6.54 6.31
C LEU A 147 36.97 7.85 6.70
N THR A 148 36.96 8.16 7.99
CA THR A 148 37.70 9.29 8.51
C THR A 148 39.18 8.99 8.31
N ARG A 149 39.93 10.00 7.87
CA ARG A 149 41.35 9.93 7.51
C ARG A 149 42.21 9.75 8.77
N ALA A 150 42.06 8.63 9.45
CA ALA A 150 42.81 8.26 10.66
C ALA A 150 43.29 6.80 10.66
N GLN A 151 43.13 6.08 9.55
CA GLN A 151 43.75 4.77 9.34
C GLN A 151 44.62 4.83 8.08
N MET A 152 45.83 5.36 8.24
CA MET A 152 46.98 5.15 7.35
C MET A 152 48.23 5.07 8.20
#